data_AF-A0A1Y4DAT4-F1
#
_entry.id   AF-A0A1Y4DAT4-F1
#
_cell.length_a   1.000
_cell.length_b   1.000
_cell.length_c   1.000
_cell.angle_alpha   90.00
_cell.angle_beta   90.00
_cell.angle_gamma   90.00
#
_symmetry.space_group_name_H-M   'P 1'
#
loop_
_entity.id
_entity.type
_entity.pdbx_description
1 polymer ?
#
loop_
_entity_poly.entity_id
_entity_poly.type
_entity_poly.pdbx_seq_one_letter_code
_entity_poly.pdbx_strand_id
1 'polypeptide(L)'
;MNSNFYTKAVVVFAVLTGFAGWGAAQTVKEMKPALDRAAVQAEKKHRMQTSVVNLNFRWEKEVYLSDFVSRRRPGFKDTFIQRKQKNTSCRGVLVEGGRRVLTPVQCAQAPEGFTLKSVTLLFSNGQKGLGSKRTVSMNGELAEIWVSPQVTKGLKGVPLATVAPGESLADAFGNSVLDELLQFFINRGVVSGRANRITGTKNTLQVGDPFFYQGKVVALVREVPSRLPVSFWGGVSEKPLTLLRTQHQKGLFAFR
;
A
#
# COMPACT_ATOMS: atom_id res chain seq x y z
N MET A 1 -20.78 -17.06 9.79
CA MET A 1 -22.13 -17.42 9.30
C MET A 1 -22.68 -16.23 8.54
N ASN A 2 -22.70 -16.28 7.20
CA ASN A 2 -23.40 -15.32 6.32
C ASN A 2 -23.53 -15.87 4.89
N SER A 3 -23.88 -17.15 4.77
CA SER A 3 -24.24 -17.81 3.50
C SER A 3 -25.62 -17.38 2.98
N ASN A 4 -26.42 -16.66 3.78
CA ASN A 4 -27.81 -16.31 3.45
C ASN A 4 -27.99 -15.06 2.58
N PHE A 5 -26.93 -14.30 2.28
CA PHE A 5 -27.05 -13.08 1.45
C PHE A 5 -26.99 -13.38 -0.05
N TYR A 6 -26.19 -14.37 -0.46
CA TYR A 6 -26.06 -14.75 -1.87
C TYR A 6 -27.23 -15.59 -2.37
N THR A 7 -27.78 -16.46 -1.52
CA THR A 7 -28.99 -17.25 -1.85
C THR A 7 -30.19 -16.34 -2.09
N LYS A 8 -30.29 -15.21 -1.36
CA LYS A 8 -31.36 -14.22 -1.56
C LYS A 8 -31.20 -13.43 -2.86
N ALA A 9 -29.99 -13.10 -3.29
CA ALA A 9 -29.75 -12.39 -4.55
C ALA A 9 -30.11 -13.25 -5.80
N VAL A 10 -29.88 -14.57 -5.72
CA VAL A 10 -30.24 -15.50 -6.81
C VAL A 10 -31.76 -15.68 -6.93
N VAL A 11 -32.49 -15.69 -5.81
CA VAL A 11 -33.97 -15.75 -5.83
C VAL A 11 -34.56 -14.46 -6.38
N VAL A 12 -33.98 -13.28 -6.08
CA VAL A 12 -34.48 -12.00 -6.59
C VAL A 12 -34.28 -11.87 -8.11
N PHE A 13 -33.19 -12.42 -8.68
CA PHE A 13 -33.01 -12.46 -10.13
C PHE A 13 -33.93 -13.48 -10.83
N ALA A 14 -34.29 -14.58 -10.16
CA ALA A 14 -35.18 -15.60 -10.72
C ALA A 14 -36.66 -15.17 -10.75
N VAL A 15 -37.08 -14.25 -9.89
CA VAL A 15 -38.48 -13.77 -9.85
C VAL A 15 -38.74 -12.59 -10.80
N LEU A 16 -37.70 -11.89 -11.28
CA LEU A 16 -37.86 -10.74 -12.17
C LEU A 16 -37.96 -11.09 -13.68
N THR A 17 -37.69 -12.33 -14.06
CA THR A 17 -37.94 -12.81 -15.42
C THR A 17 -39.02 -13.87 -15.38
N GLY A 18 -40.28 -13.42 -15.42
CA GLY A 18 -41.41 -14.30 -15.71
C GLY A 18 -41.28 -14.87 -17.12
N PHE A 19 -40.57 -15.98 -17.28
CA PHE A 19 -40.72 -16.91 -18.38
C PHE A 19 -40.46 -18.31 -17.86
N ALA A 20 -41.55 -19.06 -17.73
CA ALA A 20 -41.51 -20.51 -17.69
C ALA A 20 -40.81 -21.01 -18.97
N GLY A 21 -39.87 -21.94 -18.83
CA GLY A 21 -39.29 -22.63 -19.99
C GLY A 21 -37.94 -23.27 -19.68
N TRP A 22 -37.80 -24.51 -20.10
CA TRP A 22 -36.64 -25.41 -19.99
C TRP A 22 -35.27 -24.89 -20.49
N GLY A 23 -35.06 -23.58 -20.69
CA GLY A 23 -33.80 -22.97 -21.14
C GLY A 23 -32.88 -22.45 -20.02
N ALA A 24 -33.38 -22.28 -18.79
CA ALA A 24 -32.60 -21.68 -17.69
C ALA A 24 -31.46 -22.57 -17.16
N ALA A 25 -31.53 -23.89 -17.37
CA ALA A 25 -30.48 -24.81 -16.91
C ALA A 25 -29.25 -24.84 -17.86
N GLN A 26 -29.45 -24.59 -19.16
CA GLN A 26 -28.37 -24.50 -20.14
C GLN A 26 -27.62 -23.16 -20.04
N THR A 27 -28.34 -22.04 -19.86
CA THR A 27 -27.72 -20.72 -19.68
C THR A 27 -26.91 -20.62 -18.39
N VAL A 28 -27.32 -21.28 -17.30
CA VAL A 28 -26.53 -21.33 -16.05
C VAL A 28 -25.25 -22.15 -16.22
N LYS A 29 -25.23 -23.21 -17.03
CA LYS A 29 -24.00 -23.99 -17.31
C LYS A 29 -22.99 -23.19 -18.14
N GLU A 30 -23.46 -22.38 -19.09
CA GLU A 30 -22.61 -21.54 -19.92
C GLU A 30 -22.13 -20.26 -19.20
N MET A 31 -22.94 -19.71 -18.28
CA MET A 31 -22.59 -18.52 -17.51
C MET A 31 -21.71 -18.83 -16.28
N LYS A 32 -21.69 -20.07 -15.77
CA LYS A 32 -20.80 -20.49 -14.68
C LYS A 32 -19.33 -20.11 -14.87
N PRO A 33 -18.66 -20.43 -16.00
CA PRO A 33 -17.27 -20.06 -16.18
C PRO A 33 -17.05 -18.54 -16.25
N ALA A 34 -18.01 -17.76 -16.75
CA ALA A 34 -17.93 -16.30 -16.76
C ALA A 34 -18.13 -15.72 -15.34
N LEU A 35 -19.08 -16.27 -14.59
CA LEU A 35 -19.35 -15.91 -13.19
C LEU A 35 -18.19 -16.29 -12.28
N ASP A 36 -17.59 -17.46 -12.47
CA ASP A 36 -16.42 -17.95 -11.75
C ASP A 36 -15.20 -17.07 -12.05
N ARG A 37 -15.00 -16.68 -13.32
CA ARG A 37 -13.94 -15.71 -13.69
C ARG A 37 -14.18 -14.35 -13.03
N ALA A 38 -15.41 -13.85 -13.01
CA ALA A 38 -15.77 -12.59 -12.36
C ALA A 38 -15.59 -12.67 -10.83
N ALA A 39 -15.97 -13.79 -10.21
CA ALA A 39 -15.78 -14.04 -8.78
C ALA A 39 -14.29 -14.13 -8.42
N VAL A 40 -13.48 -14.81 -9.22
CA VAL A 40 -12.01 -14.88 -9.05
C VAL A 40 -11.38 -13.49 -9.21
N GLN A 41 -11.85 -12.68 -10.17
CA GLN A 41 -11.36 -11.31 -10.34
C GLN A 41 -11.77 -10.40 -9.18
N ALA A 42 -13.01 -10.52 -8.69
CA ALA A 42 -13.50 -9.79 -7.53
C ALA A 42 -12.73 -10.18 -6.25
N GLU A 43 -12.45 -11.47 -6.08
CA GLU A 43 -11.66 -11.96 -4.94
C GLU A 43 -10.21 -11.47 -5.03
N LYS A 44 -9.60 -11.45 -6.23
CA LYS A 44 -8.27 -10.86 -6.45
C LYS A 44 -8.25 -9.38 -6.11
N LYS A 45 -9.23 -8.60 -6.58
CA LYS A 45 -9.34 -7.16 -6.25
C LYS A 45 -9.54 -6.92 -4.76
N HIS A 46 -10.39 -7.74 -4.12
CA HIS A 46 -10.62 -7.67 -2.68
C HIS A 46 -9.35 -8.02 -1.90
N ARG A 47 -8.62 -9.07 -2.29
CA ARG A 47 -7.33 -9.45 -1.68
C ARG A 47 -6.31 -8.31 -1.78
N MET A 48 -6.16 -7.71 -2.97
CA MET A 48 -5.30 -6.54 -3.19
C MET A 48 -5.66 -5.39 -2.26
N GLN A 49 -6.94 -5.04 -2.14
CA GLN A 49 -7.41 -3.98 -1.25
C GLN A 49 -7.20 -4.31 0.23
N THR A 50 -7.44 -5.56 0.65
CA THR A 50 -7.27 -5.95 2.05
C THR A 50 -5.82 -5.98 2.52
N SER A 51 -4.87 -6.12 1.59
CA SER A 51 -3.45 -6.17 1.88
C SER A 51 -2.79 -4.81 2.05
N VAL A 52 -3.47 -3.74 1.65
CA VAL A 52 -2.97 -2.37 1.82
C VAL A 52 -3.10 -1.96 3.28
N VAL A 53 -2.03 -1.42 3.82
CA VAL A 53 -1.92 -0.99 5.22
C VAL A 53 -1.65 0.51 5.25
N ASN A 54 -2.38 1.25 6.07
CA ASN A 54 -2.06 2.64 6.32
C ASN A 54 -1.02 2.74 7.44
N LEU A 55 0.03 3.51 7.21
CA LEU A 55 1.16 3.68 8.10
C LEU A 55 1.23 5.13 8.58
N ASN A 56 1.39 5.32 9.88
CA ASN A 56 1.62 6.63 10.48
C ASN A 56 2.87 6.59 11.37
N PHE A 57 3.89 7.33 10.97
CA PHE A 57 5.15 7.47 11.69
C PHE A 57 5.12 8.73 12.54
N ARG A 58 5.30 8.57 13.85
CA ARG A 58 5.41 9.68 14.80
C ARG A 58 6.87 9.93 15.13
N TRP A 59 7.32 11.14 14.80
CA TRP A 59 8.68 11.62 14.97
C TRP A 59 8.74 12.63 16.11
N GLU A 60 9.79 12.56 16.92
CA GLU A 60 9.99 13.46 18.05
C GLU A 60 11.43 14.01 18.05
N LYS A 61 11.54 15.32 18.28
CA LYS A 61 12.80 16.04 18.48
C LYS A 61 12.74 16.77 19.81
N GLU A 62 13.73 16.53 20.65
CA GLU A 62 13.91 17.29 21.89
C GLU A 62 14.69 18.57 21.55
N VAL A 63 14.13 19.71 21.93
CA VAL A 63 14.74 21.04 21.80
C VAL A 63 15.00 21.53 23.21
N TYR A 64 16.27 21.68 23.55
CA TYR A 64 16.71 22.25 24.82
C TYR A 64 16.56 23.77 24.73
N LEU A 65 15.62 24.34 25.49
CA LEU A 65 15.55 25.78 25.66
C LEU A 65 16.54 26.14 26.78
N SER A 66 17.36 27.15 26.51
CA SER A 66 18.57 27.52 27.26
C SER A 66 18.40 27.67 28.77
N ASP A 67 19.50 27.43 29.48
CA ASP A 67 19.71 27.56 30.93
C ASP A 67 19.06 28.82 31.53
N PHE A 68 18.10 28.65 32.43
CA PHE A 68 17.75 29.68 33.42
C PHE A 68 18.38 29.27 34.75
N VAL A 69 19.29 30.11 35.27
CA VAL A 69 19.73 29.99 36.67
C VAL A 69 18.55 30.38 37.53
N SER A 70 17.96 29.41 38.23
CA SER A 70 16.88 29.67 39.18
C SER A 70 17.35 30.66 40.23
N ARG A 71 16.79 31.88 40.24
CA ARG A 71 17.06 32.87 41.30
C ARG A 71 16.64 32.38 42.69
N ARG A 72 15.76 31.37 42.77
CA ARG A 72 15.25 30.81 44.04
C ARG A 72 16.13 29.70 44.62
N ARG A 73 17.00 29.08 43.82
CA ARG A 73 17.98 28.07 44.27
C ARG A 73 19.28 28.24 43.49
N PRO A 74 20.23 29.04 43.99
CA PRO A 74 21.54 29.16 43.38
C PRO A 74 22.19 27.78 43.26
N GLY A 75 22.48 27.34 42.03
CA GLY A 75 23.12 26.04 41.73
C GLY A 75 22.23 24.98 41.08
N PHE A 76 20.90 25.15 41.02
CA PHE A 76 20.02 24.24 40.28
C PHE A 76 19.73 24.78 38.88
N LYS A 77 20.16 24.04 37.85
CA LYS A 77 19.83 24.30 36.43
C LYS A 77 18.54 23.55 36.08
N ASP A 78 17.43 24.26 35.93
CA ASP A 78 16.21 23.68 35.37
C ASP A 78 16.29 23.75 33.84
N THR A 79 16.55 22.61 33.20
CA THR A 79 16.55 22.50 31.73
C THR A 79 15.12 22.27 31.24
N PHE A 80 14.57 23.24 30.53
CA PHE A 80 13.26 23.08 29.88
C PHE A 80 13.44 22.35 28.54
N ILE A 81 12.93 21.13 28.48
CA ILE A 81 12.90 20.32 27.25
C ILE A 81 11.57 20.56 26.53
N GLN A 82 11.61 21.27 25.40
CA GLN A 82 10.46 21.39 24.51
C GLN A 82 10.49 20.26 23.48
N ARG A 83 9.43 19.47 23.39
CA ARG A 83 9.33 18.37 22.41
C ARG A 83 8.57 18.81 21.16
N LYS A 84 9.25 18.82 20.01
CA LYS A 84 8.61 19.02 18.70
C LYS A 84 8.20 17.67 18.12
N GLN A 85 6.97 17.59 17.62
CA GLN A 85 6.41 16.37 17.05
C GLN A 85 6.06 16.57 15.58
N LYS A 86 6.33 15.55 14.75
CA LYS A 86 5.96 15.53 13.33
C LYS A 86 5.41 14.16 12.98
N ASN A 87 4.40 14.12 12.12
CA ASN A 87 3.79 12.88 11.66
C ASN A 87 4.01 12.73 10.15
N THR A 88 4.34 11.51 9.72
CA THR A 88 4.41 11.14 8.29
C THR A 88 3.41 10.02 8.04
N SER A 89 2.46 10.25 7.12
CA SER A 89 1.47 9.25 6.72
C SER A 89 1.81 8.67 5.36
N CYS A 90 1.80 7.35 5.25
CA CYS A 90 2.04 6.61 4.02
C CYS A 90 1.15 5.37 3.95
N ARG A 91 1.21 4.67 2.82
CA ARG A 91 0.68 3.31 2.66
C ARG A 91 1.81 2.30 2.63
N GLY A 92 1.45 1.05 2.80
CA GLY A 92 2.32 -0.09 2.60
C GLY A 92 1.50 -1.31 2.24
N VAL A 93 2.19 -2.44 2.05
CA VAL A 93 1.55 -3.71 1.71
C VAL A 93 1.98 -4.80 2.67
N LEU A 94 1.01 -5.58 3.15
CA LEU A 94 1.26 -6.80 3.91
C LEU A 94 1.76 -7.89 2.96
N VAL A 95 2.98 -8.37 3.20
CA VAL A 95 3.61 -9.42 2.39
C VAL A 95 3.03 -10.78 2.76
N GLU A 96 2.98 -11.69 1.79
CA GLU A 96 2.68 -13.11 2.02
C GLU A 96 3.52 -13.69 3.17
N GLY A 97 2.90 -14.53 4.00
CA GLY A 97 3.44 -14.96 5.29
C GLY A 97 3.06 -14.04 6.46
N GLY A 98 2.51 -12.85 6.20
CA GLY A 98 1.72 -12.07 7.17
C GLY A 98 2.50 -11.48 8.35
N ARG A 99 3.83 -11.45 8.30
CA ARG A 99 4.67 -10.93 9.41
C ARG A 99 5.29 -9.57 9.13
N ARG A 100 5.13 -9.06 7.92
CA ARG A 100 5.95 -7.97 7.39
C ARG A 100 5.13 -7.05 6.51
N VAL A 101 5.28 -5.75 6.72
CA VAL A 101 4.70 -4.72 5.87
C VAL A 101 5.83 -3.98 5.16
N LEU A 102 5.71 -3.85 3.84
CA LEU A 102 6.66 -3.09 3.02
C LEU A 102 6.13 -1.70 2.70
N THR A 103 7.01 -0.71 2.75
CA THR A 103 6.76 0.68 2.39
C THR A 103 8.00 1.26 1.72
N PRO A 104 7.91 2.31 0.88
CA PRO A 104 9.09 3.03 0.41
C PRO A 104 9.90 3.59 1.59
N VAL A 105 11.23 3.62 1.46
CA VAL A 105 12.14 4.07 2.53
C VAL A 105 11.89 5.53 2.94
N GLN A 106 11.42 6.37 2.02
CA GLN A 106 11.13 7.78 2.24
C GLN A 106 10.07 8.00 3.33
N CYS A 107 9.18 7.02 3.53
CA CYS A 107 8.18 7.06 4.61
C CYS A 107 8.78 6.80 5.98
N ALA A 108 9.80 5.95 6.04
CA ALA A 108 10.50 5.53 7.25
C ALA A 108 11.78 6.33 7.53
N GLN A 109 12.12 7.29 6.65
CA GLN A 109 13.28 8.15 6.81
C GLN A 109 12.95 9.31 7.76
N ALA A 110 13.79 9.47 8.80
CA ALA A 110 13.60 10.52 9.78
C ALA A 110 13.82 11.91 9.15
N PRO A 111 12.93 12.88 9.44
CA PRO A 111 13.25 14.29 9.21
C PRO A 111 14.49 14.71 10.00
N GLU A 112 15.22 15.71 9.53
CA GLU A 112 16.50 16.13 10.12
C GLU A 112 16.40 16.44 11.63
N GLY A 113 17.17 15.71 12.43
CA GLY A 113 17.21 15.84 13.88
C GLY A 113 15.99 15.27 14.62
N PHE A 114 15.11 14.53 13.96
CA PHE A 114 14.00 13.82 14.60
C PHE A 114 14.34 12.33 14.82
N THR A 115 13.72 11.74 15.84
CA THR A 115 13.83 10.30 16.13
C THR A 115 12.47 9.63 16.05
N LEU A 116 12.44 8.37 15.61
CA LEU A 116 11.21 7.60 15.50
C LEU A 116 10.71 7.21 16.89
N LYS A 117 9.56 7.72 17.29
CA LYS A 117 8.93 7.38 18.56
C LYS A 117 8.08 6.11 18.44
N SER A 118 7.19 6.09 17.45
CA SER A 118 6.25 4.99 17.21
C SER A 118 5.80 4.94 15.76
N VAL A 119 5.48 3.74 15.30
CA VAL A 119 4.79 3.50 14.03
C VAL A 119 3.44 2.89 14.33
N THR A 120 2.37 3.46 13.77
CA THR A 120 1.04 2.85 13.85
C THR A 120 0.69 2.28 12.49
N LEU A 121 0.32 1.00 12.46
CA LEU A 121 -0.19 0.30 11.29
C LEU A 121 -1.71 0.15 11.45
N LEU A 122 -2.48 0.55 10.44
CA LEU A 122 -3.92 0.34 10.38
C LEU A 122 -4.25 -0.57 9.21
N PHE A 123 -4.79 -1.74 9.53
CA PHE A 123 -5.15 -2.77 8.57
C PHE A 123 -6.59 -2.60 8.09
N SER A 124 -6.90 -3.19 6.94
CA SER A 124 -8.23 -3.15 6.31
C SER A 124 -9.35 -3.75 7.18
N ASN A 125 -9.02 -4.69 8.08
CA ASN A 125 -9.95 -5.28 9.05
C ASN A 125 -10.19 -4.40 10.29
N GLY A 126 -9.63 -3.19 10.34
CA GLY A 126 -9.72 -2.26 11.48
C GLY A 126 -8.74 -2.57 12.62
N GLN A 127 -7.96 -3.65 12.54
CA GLN A 127 -6.92 -3.94 13.53
C GLN A 127 -5.78 -2.93 13.44
N LYS A 128 -5.16 -2.68 14.59
CA LYS A 128 -4.06 -1.72 14.72
C LYS A 128 -2.81 -2.43 15.21
N GLY A 129 -1.71 -2.23 14.50
CA GLY A 129 -0.37 -2.62 14.92
C GLY A 129 0.37 -1.42 15.48
N LEU A 130 1.15 -1.64 16.53
CA LEU A 130 2.07 -0.64 17.09
C LEU A 130 3.50 -1.17 16.92
N GLY A 131 4.34 -0.36 16.29
CA GLY A 131 5.75 -0.59 16.08
C GLY A 131 6.61 0.48 16.74
N SER A 132 7.89 0.17 16.90
CA SER A 132 8.91 1.08 17.42
C SER A 132 10.10 1.12 16.45
N LYS A 133 11.15 1.88 16.77
CA LYS A 133 12.36 1.91 15.93
C LYS A 133 12.93 0.51 15.64
N ARG A 134 12.83 -0.43 16.59
CA ARG A 134 13.37 -1.80 16.44
C ARG A 134 12.57 -2.67 15.47
N THR A 135 11.30 -2.33 15.24
CA THR A 135 10.45 -3.09 14.31
C THR A 135 10.62 -2.63 12.87
N VAL A 136 11.34 -1.53 12.63
CA VAL A 136 11.57 -0.96 11.30
C VAL A 136 12.98 -1.27 10.85
N SER A 137 13.11 -1.96 9.72
CA SER A 137 14.37 -2.21 9.03
C SER A 137 14.35 -1.49 7.69
N MET A 138 15.45 -0.84 7.31
CA MET A 138 15.58 -0.17 6.01
C MET A 138 16.59 -0.92 5.17
N ASN A 139 16.23 -1.26 3.94
CA ASN A 139 17.09 -1.99 3.01
C ASN A 139 16.97 -1.37 1.61
N GLY A 140 17.96 -0.57 1.25
CA GLY A 140 18.00 0.18 0.00
C GLY A 140 16.82 1.15 -0.09
N GLU A 141 15.97 0.97 -1.12
CA GLU A 141 14.84 1.87 -1.38
C GLU A 141 13.55 1.50 -0.62
N LEU A 142 13.55 0.38 0.10
CA LEU A 142 12.40 -0.13 0.83
C LEU A 142 12.65 -0.11 2.33
N ALA A 143 11.58 0.12 3.08
CA ALA A 143 11.53 -0.13 4.51
C ALA A 143 10.54 -1.25 4.82
N GLU A 144 10.92 -2.06 5.78
CA GLU A 144 10.18 -3.22 6.27
C GLU A 144 9.78 -2.97 7.72
N ILE A 145 8.52 -3.27 8.03
CA ILE A 145 7.98 -3.17 9.37
C ILE A 145 7.52 -4.55 9.81
N TRP A 146 8.16 -5.07 10.86
CA TRP A 146 7.77 -6.33 11.49
C TRP A 146 6.48 -6.15 12.28
N VAL A 147 5.53 -7.04 12.07
CA VAL A 147 4.20 -7.01 12.67
C VAL A 147 3.96 -8.29 13.46
N SER A 148 3.35 -8.14 14.65
CA SER A 148 2.94 -9.28 15.46
C SER A 148 1.91 -10.16 14.71
N PRO A 149 2.07 -11.49 14.71
CA PRO A 149 1.12 -12.41 14.08
C PRO A 149 -0.32 -12.28 14.58
N GLN A 150 -0.52 -11.76 15.79
CA GLN A 150 -1.85 -11.54 16.37
C GLN A 150 -2.64 -10.46 15.59
N VAL A 151 -1.94 -9.43 15.10
CA VAL A 151 -2.53 -8.30 14.37
C VAL A 151 -2.77 -8.64 12.89
N THR A 152 -2.15 -9.72 12.40
CA THR A 152 -2.32 -10.17 11.01
C THR A 152 -3.10 -11.47 10.91
N LYS A 153 -3.66 -11.96 12.03
CA LYS A 153 -4.46 -13.19 12.08
C LYS A 153 -5.69 -13.04 11.17
N GLY A 154 -5.78 -13.90 10.16
CA GLY A 154 -6.88 -13.89 9.19
C GLY A 154 -6.70 -12.89 8.04
N LEU A 155 -5.62 -12.10 8.03
CA LEU A 155 -5.26 -11.28 6.87
C LEU A 155 -4.43 -12.10 5.89
N LYS A 156 -4.75 -11.97 4.60
CA LYS A 156 -3.94 -12.54 3.53
C LYS A 156 -3.00 -11.46 3.01
N GLY A 157 -1.70 -11.69 3.16
CA GLY A 157 -0.68 -10.90 2.48
C GLY A 157 -0.67 -11.18 0.97
N VAL A 158 0.10 -10.39 0.22
CA VAL A 158 0.22 -10.55 -1.23
C VAL A 158 1.62 -11.04 -1.61
N PRO A 159 1.72 -11.94 -2.61
CA PRO A 159 3.01 -12.32 -3.18
C PRO A 159 3.72 -11.12 -3.81
N LEU A 160 5.05 -11.16 -3.73
CA LEU A 160 5.90 -10.16 -4.35
C LEU A 160 6.45 -10.70 -5.66
N ALA A 161 6.60 -9.84 -6.66
CA ALA A 161 7.35 -10.10 -7.86
C ALA A 161 8.53 -9.14 -7.89
N THR A 162 9.72 -9.67 -8.19
CA THR A 162 10.94 -8.88 -8.18
C THR A 162 11.51 -8.65 -9.56
N VAL A 163 12.14 -7.49 -9.71
CA VAL A 163 12.87 -7.05 -10.90
C VAL A 163 14.37 -7.19 -10.63
N ALA A 164 15.16 -7.61 -11.62
CA ALA A 164 16.60 -7.66 -11.42
C ALA A 164 17.19 -6.24 -11.32
N PRO A 165 18.39 -6.08 -10.75
CA PRO A 165 19.01 -4.77 -10.63
C PRO A 165 19.34 -4.20 -12.01
N GLY A 166 18.86 -3.00 -12.31
CA GLY A 166 19.08 -2.34 -13.59
C GLY A 166 18.03 -2.65 -14.66
N GLU A 167 17.15 -3.63 -14.44
CA GLU A 167 16.02 -3.90 -15.33
C GLU A 167 14.83 -2.96 -15.06
N SER A 168 14.10 -2.63 -16.12
CA SER A 168 12.79 -1.98 -16.04
C SER A 168 11.66 -2.99 -15.81
N LEU A 169 10.44 -2.51 -15.53
CA LEU A 169 9.27 -3.39 -15.49
C LEU A 169 9.02 -4.03 -16.86
N ALA A 170 9.24 -3.28 -17.94
CA ALA A 170 9.07 -3.79 -19.30
C ALA A 170 10.05 -4.92 -19.63
N ASP A 171 11.31 -4.82 -19.17
CA ASP A 171 12.30 -5.88 -19.36
C ASP A 171 11.92 -7.14 -18.56
N ALA A 172 11.44 -6.97 -17.33
CA ALA A 172 11.10 -8.08 -16.44
C ALA A 172 9.75 -8.76 -16.75
N PHE A 173 8.77 -8.01 -17.25
CA PHE A 173 7.38 -8.47 -17.37
C PHE A 173 6.74 -8.25 -18.75
N GLY A 174 7.49 -7.69 -19.71
CA GLY A 174 7.01 -7.32 -21.04
C GLY A 174 6.25 -5.99 -21.05
N ASN A 175 6.03 -5.44 -22.26
CA ASN A 175 5.45 -4.11 -22.44
C ASN A 175 4.02 -3.94 -21.89
N SER A 176 3.25 -5.02 -21.75
CA SER A 176 1.88 -4.95 -21.22
C SER A 176 1.80 -4.41 -19.79
N VAL A 177 2.88 -4.52 -19.01
CA VAL A 177 2.95 -3.92 -17.67
C VAL A 177 2.88 -2.40 -17.70
N LEU A 178 3.36 -1.76 -18.78
CA LEU A 178 3.35 -0.31 -18.93
C LEU A 178 1.94 0.21 -19.19
N ASP A 179 1.10 -0.56 -19.89
CA ASP A 179 -0.31 -0.24 -20.11
C ASP A 179 -1.11 -0.34 -18.81
N GLU A 180 -0.86 -1.38 -18.01
CA GLU A 180 -1.47 -1.50 -16.68
C GLU A 180 -0.98 -0.39 -15.74
N LEU A 181 0.29 0.00 -15.84
CA LEU A 181 0.86 1.10 -15.06
C LEU A 181 0.24 2.45 -15.46
N LEU A 182 0.01 2.67 -16.76
CA LEU A 182 -0.70 3.83 -17.27
C LEU A 182 -2.11 3.94 -16.67
N GLN A 183 -2.86 2.84 -16.76
CA GLN A 183 -4.20 2.77 -16.20
C GLN A 183 -4.20 2.96 -14.68
N PHE A 184 -3.20 2.42 -13.98
CA PHE A 184 -3.04 2.64 -12.54
C PHE A 184 -2.96 4.13 -12.18
N PHE A 185 -2.13 4.92 -12.89
CA PHE A 185 -2.04 6.36 -12.64
C PHE A 185 -3.31 7.11 -13.01
N ILE A 186 -3.90 6.81 -14.16
CA ILE A 186 -5.14 7.46 -14.62
C ILE A 186 -6.30 7.17 -13.65
N ASN A 187 -6.49 5.91 -13.25
CA ASN A 187 -7.53 5.50 -12.31
C ASN A 187 -7.36 6.13 -10.93
N ARG A 188 -6.14 6.55 -10.57
CA ARG A 188 -5.85 7.26 -9.32
C ARG A 188 -5.85 8.78 -9.48
N GLY A 189 -6.24 9.31 -10.64
CA GLY A 189 -6.39 10.74 -10.91
C GLY A 189 -5.08 11.47 -11.20
N VAL A 190 -4.04 10.76 -11.60
CA VAL A 190 -2.74 11.31 -11.99
C VAL A 190 -2.72 11.56 -13.49
N VAL A 191 -3.27 12.70 -13.91
CA VAL A 191 -3.38 13.05 -15.34
C VAL A 191 -2.88 14.47 -15.59
N SER A 192 -3.69 15.47 -15.29
CA SER A 192 -3.29 16.88 -15.18
C SER A 192 -4.33 17.65 -14.36
N GLY A 193 -3.94 18.75 -13.71
CA GLY A 193 -4.88 19.57 -12.95
C GLY A 193 -6.05 20.10 -13.79
N ARG A 194 -5.82 20.42 -15.06
CA ARG A 194 -6.86 20.86 -15.99
C ARG A 194 -7.85 19.74 -16.34
N ALA A 195 -7.35 18.55 -16.68
CA ALA A 195 -8.19 17.39 -16.98
C ALA A 195 -9.01 16.94 -15.76
N ASN A 196 -8.42 16.98 -14.57
CA ASN A 196 -9.09 16.63 -13.31
C ASN A 196 -10.21 17.63 -12.96
N ARG A 197 -10.03 18.93 -13.24
CA ARG A 197 -11.09 19.93 -13.04
C ARG A 197 -12.29 19.71 -13.97
N ILE A 198 -12.04 19.32 -15.23
CA ILE A 198 -13.10 19.08 -16.22
C ILE A 198 -13.88 17.80 -15.88
N THR A 199 -13.19 16.76 -15.43
CA THR A 199 -13.79 15.45 -15.16
C THR A 199 -14.29 15.28 -13.71
N GLY A 200 -13.96 16.22 -12.82
CA GLY A 200 -14.24 16.10 -11.38
C GLY A 200 -13.38 15.04 -10.67
N THR A 201 -12.36 14.48 -11.33
CA THR A 201 -11.55 13.39 -10.80
C THR A 201 -10.58 13.90 -9.71
N LYS A 202 -10.61 13.29 -8.53
CA LYS A 202 -9.68 13.61 -7.43
C LYS A 202 -8.45 12.70 -7.49
N ASN A 203 -7.27 13.27 -7.20
CA ASN A 203 -6.06 12.46 -6.99
C ASN A 203 -6.20 11.67 -5.69
N THR A 204 -6.16 10.35 -5.80
CA THR A 204 -6.27 9.41 -4.67
C THR A 204 -4.99 8.60 -4.46
N LEU A 205 -3.95 8.88 -5.23
CA LEU A 205 -2.65 8.24 -5.10
C LEU A 205 -1.95 8.74 -3.85
N GLN A 206 -1.39 7.82 -3.07
CA GLN A 206 -0.59 8.11 -1.88
C GLN A 206 0.77 7.44 -1.99
N VAL A 207 1.76 8.02 -1.32
CA VAL A 207 3.07 7.38 -1.18
C VAL A 207 2.91 6.03 -0.49
N GLY A 208 3.52 5.01 -1.07
CA GLY A 208 3.47 3.61 -0.65
C GLY A 208 2.25 2.84 -1.14
N ASP A 209 1.39 3.44 -1.99
CA ASP A 209 0.39 2.68 -2.72
C ASP A 209 1.06 1.57 -3.55
N PRO A 210 0.60 0.31 -3.44
CA PRO A 210 1.15 -0.77 -4.24
C PRO A 210 0.63 -0.73 -5.67
N PHE A 211 1.54 -0.90 -6.63
CA PHE A 211 1.22 -1.27 -8.00
C PHE A 211 1.26 -2.79 -8.12
N PHE A 212 0.11 -3.36 -8.50
CA PHE A 212 -0.04 -4.79 -8.70
C PHE A 212 0.00 -5.11 -10.19
N TYR A 213 0.74 -6.15 -10.55
CA TYR A 213 0.71 -6.73 -11.88
C TYR A 213 0.51 -8.25 -11.75
N GLN A 214 -0.44 -8.80 -12.50
CA GLN A 214 -0.78 -10.23 -12.47
C GLN A 214 -1.02 -10.82 -11.06
N GLY A 215 -1.54 -10.02 -10.12
CA GLY A 215 -1.82 -10.47 -8.75
C GLY A 215 -0.65 -10.41 -7.77
N LYS A 216 0.51 -9.91 -8.21
CA LYS A 216 1.70 -9.71 -7.38
C LYS A 216 2.00 -8.22 -7.23
N VAL A 217 2.55 -7.82 -6.10
CA VAL A 217 3.11 -6.46 -5.98
C VAL A 217 4.42 -6.44 -6.74
N VAL A 218 4.60 -5.47 -7.63
CA VAL A 218 5.85 -5.27 -8.40
C VAL A 218 6.57 -3.99 -8.00
N ALA A 219 5.83 -2.99 -7.54
CA ALA A 219 6.38 -1.69 -7.15
C ALA A 219 5.49 -1.00 -6.11
N LEU A 220 6.07 -0.05 -5.38
CA LEU A 220 5.38 0.86 -4.47
C LEU A 220 5.56 2.30 -4.95
N VAL A 221 4.55 3.14 -4.80
CA VAL A 221 4.64 4.56 -5.16
C VAL A 221 5.62 5.27 -4.23
N ARG A 222 6.71 5.79 -4.75
CA ARG A 222 7.72 6.55 -4.00
C ARG A 222 7.32 8.02 -3.81
N GLU A 223 6.73 8.59 -4.84
CA GLU A 223 6.31 9.99 -4.90
C GLU A 223 5.01 10.09 -5.69
N VAL A 224 4.13 11.01 -5.30
CA VAL A 224 2.87 11.25 -6.02
C VAL A 224 3.11 12.32 -7.10
N PRO A 225 3.19 11.94 -8.39
CA PRO A 225 3.41 12.92 -9.44
C PRO A 225 2.18 13.81 -9.63
N SER A 226 2.41 15.08 -9.98
CA SER A 226 1.35 16.08 -10.21
C SER A 226 0.62 15.92 -11.54
N ARG A 227 1.22 15.17 -12.48
CA ARG A 227 0.71 14.87 -13.82
C ARG A 227 1.12 13.45 -14.22
N LEU A 228 0.53 12.94 -15.29
CA LEU A 228 0.88 11.63 -15.82
C LEU A 228 2.40 11.55 -16.07
N PRO A 229 3.11 10.59 -15.44
CA PRO A 229 4.55 10.48 -15.59
C PRO A 229 4.84 9.83 -16.94
N VAL A 230 5.15 10.65 -17.96
CA VAL A 230 5.52 10.17 -19.29
C VAL A 230 7.03 10.00 -19.41
N SER A 231 7.45 8.94 -20.11
CA SER A 231 8.84 8.66 -20.45
C SER A 231 9.27 9.48 -21.67
N PHE A 232 10.57 9.80 -21.78
CA PHE A 232 11.12 10.55 -22.91
C PHE A 232 11.06 9.76 -24.24
N TRP A 233 10.98 8.44 -24.17
CA TRP A 233 10.97 7.52 -25.31
C TRP A 233 9.57 7.01 -25.67
N GLY A 234 8.53 7.67 -25.15
CA GLY A 234 7.15 7.17 -25.19
C GLY A 234 6.84 6.23 -24.02
N GLY A 235 5.57 6.16 -23.62
CA GLY A 235 5.12 5.33 -22.50
C GLY A 235 5.17 6.02 -21.12
N VAL A 236 4.96 5.22 -20.07
CA VAL A 236 4.86 5.69 -18.68
C VAL A 236 6.19 5.53 -17.96
N SER A 237 6.61 6.57 -17.23
CA SER A 237 7.84 6.55 -16.46
C SER A 237 7.67 5.83 -15.13
N GLU A 238 8.65 4.97 -14.81
CA GLU A 238 8.75 4.25 -13.53
C GLU A 238 9.42 5.09 -12.42
N LYS A 239 9.94 6.28 -12.74
CA LYS A 239 10.60 7.19 -11.78
C LYS A 239 9.83 7.47 -10.48
N PRO A 240 8.48 7.61 -10.46
CA PRO A 240 7.75 7.83 -9.22
C PRO A 240 7.54 6.54 -8.40
N LEU A 241 8.08 5.40 -8.83
CA LEU A 241 7.95 4.12 -8.16
C LEU A 241 9.28 3.67 -7.55
N THR A 242 9.18 2.89 -6.48
CA THR A 242 10.23 2.04 -5.96
C THR A 242 9.93 0.61 -6.40
N LEU A 243 10.80 0.06 -7.26
CA LEU A 243 10.68 -1.32 -7.74
C LEU A 243 11.14 -2.31 -6.68
N LEU A 244 10.48 -3.46 -6.60
CA LEU A 244 10.92 -4.54 -5.72
C LEU A 244 12.12 -5.27 -6.36
N ARG A 245 13.36 -4.92 -5.97
CA ARG A 245 14.56 -5.53 -6.59
C ARG A 245 15.11 -6.75 -5.83
N THR A 246 15.69 -7.70 -6.57
CA THR A 246 16.33 -8.91 -6.02
C THR A 246 17.53 -8.62 -5.11
N GLN A 247 18.26 -7.52 -5.32
CA GLN A 247 19.36 -7.10 -4.42
C GLN A 247 18.89 -6.76 -3.01
N HIS A 248 17.70 -6.17 -2.89
CA HIS A 248 17.08 -5.96 -1.58
C HIS A 248 16.84 -7.32 -0.91
N GLN A 249 16.62 -8.40 -1.68
CA GLN A 249 16.28 -9.71 -1.13
C GLN A 249 17.39 -10.44 -0.37
N LYS A 250 18.68 -10.24 -0.71
CA LYS A 250 19.79 -10.99 -0.08
C LYS A 250 19.92 -10.74 1.44
N GLY A 251 19.38 -9.63 1.95
CA GLY A 251 19.21 -9.37 3.38
C GLY A 251 17.75 -9.42 3.88
N LEU A 252 16.77 -9.49 2.98
CA LEU A 252 15.31 -9.41 3.27
C LEU A 252 14.59 -10.77 3.25
N PHE A 253 15.16 -11.83 2.66
CA PHE A 253 14.51 -13.15 2.53
C PHE A 253 15.39 -14.30 3.03
N ALA A 254 16.41 -14.00 3.84
CA ALA A 254 17.10 -15.01 4.63
C ALA A 254 16.11 -15.56 5.67
N PHE A 255 15.36 -16.59 5.29
CA PHE A 255 14.59 -17.41 6.20
C PHE A 255 15.57 -18.15 7.13
N ARG A 256 15.37 -17.96 8.43
CA ARG A 256 15.43 -19.07 9.38
C ARG A 256 14.06 -19.73 9.41
#